data_AF-A0A4Y2AW88-F1
#
_entry.id   AF-A0A4Y2AW88-F1
#
_cell.length_a   1.000
_cell.length_b   1.000
_cell.length_c   1.000
_cell.angle_alpha   90.00
_cell.angle_beta   90.00
_cell.angle_gamma   90.00
#
_symmetry.space_group_name_H-M   'P 1'
#
loop_
_entity.id
_entity.type
_entity.pdbx_description
1 polymer ?
#
loop_
_entity_poly.entity_id
_entity_poly.type
_entity_poly.pdbx_seq_one_letter_code
_entity_poly.pdbx_strand_id
1 'polypeptide(L)'
;MMVEAWVNEMNTKGNSCDLFYEPQNAIDENFRELQSNDFVLIVMNEAQQELLKKFGNDCICIDRAHGMNNYDFEHITLLVIADIRQGFPCAFLISTRSDEIILKLFSGCIAKKTPGKIAPRVFISDMAEAFFNAWIKTHSEPELRLFCSWHVGRAWRKNV
;
A
#
# COMPACT_ATOMS: atom_id res chain seq x y z
N MET A 1 8.89 21.03 1.70
CA MET A 1 9.34 21.60 2.99
C MET A 1 8.79 20.87 4.23
N MET A 2 7.48 20.80 4.52
CA MET A 2 7.03 20.16 5.79
C MET A 2 7.17 18.62 5.80
N VAL A 3 6.75 17.92 4.74
CA VAL A 3 6.87 16.45 4.67
C VAL A 3 8.34 16.02 4.60
N GLU A 4 9.13 16.67 3.76
CA GLU A 4 10.57 16.41 3.63
C GLU A 4 11.34 16.56 4.95
N ALA A 5 11.05 17.60 5.73
CA ALA A 5 11.66 17.77 7.05
C ALA A 5 11.30 16.62 7.99
N TRP A 6 10.05 16.16 7.96
CA TRP A 6 9.59 15.02 8.74
C TRP A 6 10.26 13.71 8.30
N VAL A 7 10.37 13.45 6.99
CA VAL A 7 11.08 12.28 6.44
C VAL A 7 12.55 12.30 6.86
N ASN A 8 13.22 13.45 6.76
CA ASN A 8 14.61 13.60 7.20
C ASN A 8 14.76 13.33 8.70
N GLU A 9 13.82 13.81 9.53
CA GLU A 9 13.81 13.52 10.96
C GLU A 9 13.63 12.02 11.23
N MET A 10 12.69 11.36 10.56
CA MET A 10 12.43 9.93 10.76
C MET A 10 13.59 9.06 10.28
N ASN A 11 14.28 9.44 9.20
CA ASN A 11 15.51 8.78 8.73
C ASN A 11 16.67 8.86 9.74
N THR A 12 16.68 9.84 10.65
CA THR A 12 17.69 9.91 11.72
C THR A 12 17.41 8.94 12.87
N LYS A 13 16.18 8.42 12.97
CA LYS A 13 15.80 7.45 14.01
C LYS A 13 16.22 6.06 13.54
N GLY A 14 16.84 5.28 14.43
CA GLY A 14 17.29 3.90 14.12
C GLY A 14 16.19 2.92 13.71
N ASN A 15 14.91 3.35 13.81
CA ASN A 15 13.72 2.62 13.41
C ASN A 15 12.83 3.54 12.57
N SER A 16 13.34 3.96 11.40
CA SER A 16 12.57 4.73 10.44
C SER A 16 11.35 3.93 9.98
N CYS A 17 10.19 4.61 10.00
CA CYS A 17 8.93 4.12 9.45
C CYS A 17 8.79 4.44 7.97
N ASP A 18 9.73 5.15 7.36
CA ASP A 18 9.67 5.61 5.99
C ASP A 18 10.24 4.50 5.11
N LEU A 19 9.43 3.97 4.19
CA LEU A 19 9.91 2.96 3.24
C LEU A 19 10.33 3.59 1.91
N PHE A 20 9.70 4.69 1.53
CA PHE A 20 9.97 5.41 0.30
C PHE A 20 9.39 6.82 0.35
N TYR A 21 10.12 7.78 -0.19
CA TYR A 21 9.68 9.16 -0.32
C TYR A 21 10.21 9.75 -1.63
N GLU A 22 9.29 10.20 -2.49
CA GLU A 22 9.59 11.00 -3.68
C GLU A 22 8.78 12.31 -3.62
N PRO A 23 9.44 13.47 -3.54
CA PRO A 23 8.78 14.76 -3.65
C PRO A 23 8.46 15.13 -5.10
N GLN A 24 7.46 15.98 -5.29
CA GLN A 24 7.22 16.57 -6.61
C GLN A 24 8.41 17.41 -7.08
N ASN A 25 8.65 17.35 -8.37
CA ASN A 25 9.76 17.97 -9.12
C ASN A 25 11.14 17.37 -8.83
N ALA A 26 11.19 16.22 -8.17
CA ALA A 26 12.38 15.38 -8.13
C ALA A 26 12.30 14.26 -9.19
N ILE A 27 13.44 13.64 -9.44
CA ILE A 27 13.58 12.51 -10.36
C ILE A 27 14.38 11.44 -9.61
N ASP A 28 13.75 10.32 -9.30
CA ASP A 28 14.46 9.14 -8.80
C ASP A 28 15.16 8.41 -9.95
N GLU A 29 16.49 8.45 -9.97
CA GLU A 29 17.28 7.73 -10.97
C GLU A 29 17.11 6.20 -10.89
N ASN A 30 16.73 5.67 -9.73
CA ASN A 30 16.49 4.25 -9.48
C ASN A 30 15.08 3.80 -9.87
N PHE A 31 14.13 4.74 -9.99
CA PHE A 31 12.74 4.44 -10.34
C PHE A 31 12.25 5.39 -11.44
N ARG A 32 12.75 5.14 -12.65
CA ARG A 32 12.55 5.99 -13.84
C ARG A 32 11.10 6.04 -14.33
N GLU A 33 10.25 5.15 -13.84
CA GLU A 33 8.82 5.15 -14.11
C GLU A 33 8.04 6.23 -13.33
N LEU A 34 8.67 6.89 -12.33
CA LEU A 34 8.11 8.07 -11.69
C LEU A 34 8.25 9.30 -12.60
N GLN A 35 7.18 10.09 -12.63
CA GLN A 35 7.14 11.34 -13.37
C GLN A 35 7.53 12.50 -12.45
N SER A 36 8.00 13.61 -13.01
CA SER A 36 8.39 14.79 -12.20
C SER A 36 7.24 15.38 -11.38
N ASN A 37 5.98 15.15 -11.74
CA ASN A 37 4.81 15.58 -10.96
C ASN A 37 4.44 14.58 -9.84
N ASP A 38 5.02 13.38 -9.84
CA ASP A 38 4.63 12.37 -8.87
C ASP A 38 5.06 12.78 -7.45
N PHE A 39 4.11 12.63 -6.53
CA PHE A 39 4.40 12.58 -5.10
C PHE A 39 4.16 11.14 -4.65
N VAL A 40 5.08 10.58 -3.88
CA VAL A 40 4.92 9.27 -3.27
C VAL A 40 5.47 9.29 -1.86
N LEU A 41 4.67 8.88 -0.89
CA LEU A 41 5.10 8.61 0.47
C LEU A 41 4.57 7.24 0.89
N ILE A 42 5.48 6.33 1.24
CA ILE A 42 5.15 5.00 1.74
C ILE A 42 5.69 4.87 3.16
N VAL A 43 4.81 4.56 4.10
CA VAL A 43 5.17 4.43 5.52
C VAL A 43 4.67 3.13 6.13
N MET A 44 5.51 2.56 6.98
CA MET A 44 5.30 1.33 7.72
C MET A 44 6.31 1.25 8.88
N ASN A 45 5.80 1.30 10.11
CA ASN A 45 6.64 1.17 11.30
C ASN A 45 6.86 -0.31 11.70
N GLU A 46 7.72 -0.55 12.69
CA GLU A 46 8.01 -1.90 13.20
C GLU A 46 6.78 -2.63 13.75
N ALA A 47 5.90 -1.96 14.50
CA ALA A 47 4.72 -2.61 15.05
C ALA A 47 3.79 -3.14 13.94
N GLN A 48 3.63 -2.35 12.88
CA GLN A 48 2.90 -2.71 11.68
C GLN A 48 3.58 -3.84 10.90
N GLN A 49 4.91 -3.84 10.85
CA GLN A 49 5.71 -4.93 10.30
C GLN A 49 5.48 -6.24 11.04
N GLU A 50 5.47 -6.22 12.37
CA GLU A 50 5.23 -7.41 13.17
C GLU A 50 3.78 -7.90 13.04
N LEU A 51 2.80 -7.01 12.95
CA LEU A 51 1.42 -7.37 12.65
C LEU A 51 1.29 -8.04 11.28
N LEU A 52 1.96 -7.50 10.25
CA LEU A 52 1.95 -8.08 8.91
C LEU A 52 2.60 -9.48 8.90
N LYS A 53 3.74 -9.65 9.56
CA LYS A 53 4.39 -10.97 9.68
C LYS A 53 3.51 -11.98 10.40
N LYS A 54 2.82 -11.55 11.46
CA LYS A 54 2.00 -12.43 12.30
C LYS A 54 0.71 -12.86 11.61
N PHE A 55 0.02 -11.93 10.93
CA PHE A 55 -1.35 -12.15 10.45
C PHE A 55 -1.49 -12.14 8.92
N GLY A 56 -0.45 -11.73 8.18
CA GLY A 56 -0.50 -11.54 6.73
C GLY A 56 -0.70 -12.81 5.90
N ASN A 57 -0.60 -14.00 6.50
CA ASN A 57 -0.80 -15.27 5.79
C ASN A 57 -2.25 -15.78 5.79
N ASP A 58 -3.17 -15.21 6.59
CA ASP A 58 -4.60 -15.57 6.50
C ASP A 58 -5.33 -14.67 5.48
N CYS A 59 -5.43 -13.37 5.79
CA CYS A 59 -6.20 -12.44 4.97
C CYS A 59 -5.48 -11.09 4.88
N ILE A 60 -5.24 -10.66 3.65
CA ILE A 60 -4.76 -9.31 3.33
C ILE A 60 -5.85 -8.55 2.60
N CYS A 61 -6.05 -7.31 3.03
CA CYS A 61 -6.93 -6.37 2.37
C CYS A 61 -6.11 -5.17 1.91
N ILE A 62 -6.28 -4.72 0.66
CA ILE A 62 -5.74 -3.44 0.20
C ILE A 62 -6.91 -2.55 -0.18
N ASP A 63 -7.06 -1.45 0.54
CA ASP A 63 -8.16 -0.51 0.35
C ASP A 63 -7.65 0.84 -0.15
N ARG A 64 -8.39 1.43 -1.11
CA ARG A 64 -8.15 2.77 -1.62
C ARG A 64 -9.27 3.67 -1.13
N ALA A 65 -8.89 4.68 -0.37
CA ALA A 65 -9.83 5.66 0.13
C ALA A 65 -9.81 6.91 -0.77
N HIS A 66 -10.92 7.12 -1.49
CA HIS A 66 -11.11 8.24 -2.39
C HIS A 66 -11.64 9.48 -1.69
N GLY A 67 -11.20 10.67 -2.13
CA GLY A 67 -11.82 11.95 -1.76
C GLY A 67 -11.63 12.35 -0.29
N MET A 68 -10.57 11.85 0.35
CA MET A 68 -10.30 12.13 1.76
C MET A 68 -9.50 13.42 2.02
N ASN A 69 -9.12 14.15 0.98
CA ASN A 69 -8.36 15.38 1.10
C ASN A 69 -8.71 16.37 -0.02
N ASN A 70 -8.38 17.64 0.18
CA ASN A 70 -8.62 18.72 -0.79
C ASN A 70 -7.58 18.78 -1.93
N TYR A 71 -6.66 17.83 -2.00
CA TYR A 71 -5.48 17.86 -2.85
C TYR A 71 -5.43 16.70 -3.85
N ASP A 72 -6.55 15.99 -4.02
CA ASP A 72 -6.72 14.83 -4.91
C ASP A 72 -5.62 13.75 -4.75
N PHE A 73 -5.00 13.66 -3.57
CA PHE A 73 -4.07 12.56 -3.28
C PHE A 73 -4.84 11.27 -3.03
N GLU A 74 -4.29 10.20 -3.56
CA GLU A 74 -4.70 8.83 -3.29
C GLU A 74 -4.15 8.39 -1.94
N HIS A 75 -5.00 7.73 -1.15
CA HIS A 75 -4.59 7.06 0.08
C HIS A 75 -4.92 5.58 -0.03
N ILE A 76 -3.88 4.75 -0.01
CA ILE A 76 -4.00 3.29 -0.04
C ILE A 76 -3.48 2.73 1.27
N THR A 77 -4.24 1.80 1.85
CA THR A 77 -3.90 1.12 3.10
C THR A 77 -3.82 -0.39 2.86
N LEU A 78 -2.75 -1.02 3.32
CA LEU A 78 -2.70 -2.48 3.49
C LEU A 78 -3.18 -2.81 4.91
N LEU A 79 -4.12 -3.75 5.02
CA LEU A 79 -4.64 -4.25 6.28
C LEU A 79 -4.48 -5.77 6.38
N VAL A 80 -4.31 -6.24 7.61
CA VAL A 80 -4.42 -7.65 7.98
C VAL A 80 -5.63 -7.86 8.88
N ILE A 81 -6.19 -9.07 8.88
CA ILE A 81 -7.24 -9.45 9.83
C ILE A 81 -6.60 -10.24 10.97
N ALA A 82 -6.70 -9.71 12.19
CA ALA A 82 -6.20 -10.39 13.39
C ALA A 82 -7.22 -11.39 13.95
N ASP A 83 -6.81 -12.15 14.99
CA ASP A 83 -7.57 -13.25 15.59
C ASP A 83 -9.00 -12.88 16.01
N ILE A 84 -9.21 -11.64 16.48
CA ILE A 84 -10.52 -11.11 16.88
C ILE A 84 -11.38 -10.63 15.70
N ARG A 85 -11.01 -10.99 14.46
CA ARG A 85 -11.64 -10.55 13.19
C ARG A 85 -11.65 -9.03 13.01
N GLN A 86 -10.72 -8.33 13.64
CA GLN A 86 -10.52 -6.90 13.46
C GLN A 86 -9.42 -6.63 12.43
N GLY A 87 -9.67 -5.65 11.55
CA GLY A 87 -8.68 -5.17 10.59
C GLY A 87 -7.67 -4.24 11.26
N PHE A 88 -6.38 -4.48 11.03
CA PHE A 88 -5.29 -3.62 11.48
C PHE A 88 -4.49 -3.11 10.28
N PRO A 89 -4.28 -1.79 10.16
CA PRO A 89 -3.48 -1.22 9.08
C PRO A 89 -2.00 -1.48 9.32
N CYS A 90 -1.32 -2.01 8.30
CA CYS A 90 0.09 -2.38 8.35
C CYS A 90 0.98 -1.55 7.42
N ALA A 91 0.44 -0.87 6.43
CA ALA A 91 1.22 0.04 5.59
C ALA A 91 0.31 1.07 4.94
N PHE A 92 0.86 2.26 4.69
CA PHE A 92 0.15 3.34 4.04
C PHE A 92 0.94 3.85 2.84
N LEU A 93 0.22 4.17 1.76
CA LEU A 93 0.71 4.86 0.59
C LEU A 93 -0.12 6.13 0.40
N ILE A 94 0.58 7.26 0.27
CA ILE A 94 0.00 8.54 -0.12
C ILE A 94 0.67 8.96 -1.43
N SER A 95 -0.11 9.18 -2.48
CA SER A 95 0.45 9.51 -3.80
C SER A 95 -0.47 10.32 -4.68
N THR A 96 0.09 11.00 -5.70
CA THR A 96 -0.69 11.72 -6.73
C THR A 96 -1.49 10.80 -7.64
N ARG A 97 -1.10 9.53 -7.76
CA ARG A 97 -1.78 8.52 -8.57
C ARG A 97 -1.66 7.13 -7.95
N SER A 98 -2.52 6.21 -8.37
CA SER A 98 -2.58 4.84 -7.84
C SER A 98 -2.62 3.80 -8.96
N ASP A 99 -1.83 3.99 -10.02
CA ASP A 99 -1.74 3.03 -11.10
C ASP A 99 -0.89 1.80 -10.72
N GLU A 100 -0.77 0.85 -11.64
CA GLU A 100 -0.03 -0.40 -11.40
C GLU A 100 1.46 -0.14 -11.08
N ILE A 101 2.07 0.94 -11.56
CA ILE A 101 3.46 1.30 -11.28
C ILE A 101 3.60 1.68 -9.80
N ILE A 102 2.77 2.60 -9.32
CA ILE A 102 2.80 3.04 -7.91
C ILE A 102 2.43 1.89 -6.97
N LEU A 103 1.45 1.06 -7.35
CA LEU A 103 1.07 -0.11 -6.55
C LEU A 103 2.18 -1.16 -6.47
N LYS A 104 2.94 -1.38 -7.55
CA LYS A 104 4.14 -2.25 -7.54
C LYS A 104 5.23 -1.70 -6.63
N LEU A 105 5.48 -0.39 -6.69
CA LEU A 105 6.43 0.28 -5.80
C LEU A 105 6.01 0.07 -4.33
N PHE A 106 4.74 0.32 -4.01
CA PHE A 106 4.19 0.10 -2.67
C PHE A 106 4.39 -1.35 -2.19
N SER A 107 3.98 -2.32 -3.00
CA SER A 107 4.11 -3.74 -2.66
C SER A 107 5.59 -4.14 -2.54
N GLY A 108 6.47 -3.63 -3.39
CA GLY A 108 7.91 -3.89 -3.35
C GLY A 108 8.59 -3.32 -2.11
N CYS A 109 8.21 -2.12 -1.68
CA CYS A 109 8.70 -1.51 -0.44
C CYS A 109 8.31 -2.35 0.79
N ILE A 110 7.04 -2.80 0.84
CA ILE A 110 6.57 -3.70 1.91
C ILE A 110 7.39 -5.00 1.90
N ALA A 111 7.53 -5.67 0.75
CA ALA A 111 8.28 -6.92 0.64
C ALA A 111 9.74 -6.77 1.12
N LYS A 112 10.39 -5.64 0.82
CA LYS A 112 11.74 -5.33 1.31
C LYS A 112 11.78 -5.16 2.84
N LYS A 113 10.78 -4.49 3.43
CA LYS A 113 10.71 -4.26 4.89
C LYS A 113 10.27 -5.51 5.66
N THR A 114 9.44 -6.38 5.10
CA THR A 114 9.05 -7.68 5.68
C THR A 114 9.69 -8.84 4.93
N PRO A 115 11.02 -9.08 5.10
CA PRO A 115 11.67 -10.22 4.49
C PRO A 115 11.06 -11.52 5.02
N GLY A 116 10.63 -12.37 4.10
CA GLY A 116 9.84 -13.56 4.37
C GLY A 116 8.74 -13.71 3.33
N LYS A 117 8.34 -14.94 3.02
CA LYS A 117 7.29 -15.19 2.04
C LYS A 117 5.93 -14.93 2.70
N ILE A 118 5.29 -13.81 2.36
CA ILE A 118 3.87 -13.59 2.65
C ILE A 118 3.07 -14.31 1.56
N ALA A 119 2.22 -15.23 1.98
CA ALA A 119 1.35 -16.03 1.13
C ALA A 119 -0.05 -16.02 1.75
N PRO A 120 -0.83 -14.94 1.55
CA PRO A 120 -2.15 -14.84 2.14
C PRO A 120 -3.07 -15.89 1.52
N ARG A 121 -3.83 -16.61 2.34
CA ARG A 121 -4.92 -17.46 1.85
C ARG A 121 -5.97 -16.64 1.10
N VAL A 122 -6.30 -15.44 1.60
CA VAL A 122 -7.27 -14.53 1.00
C VAL A 122 -6.65 -13.17 0.73
N PHE A 123 -6.85 -12.66 -0.49
CA PHE A 123 -6.52 -11.30 -0.87
C PHE A 123 -7.79 -10.55 -1.27
N ILE A 124 -8.05 -9.41 -0.64
CA ILE A 124 -9.20 -8.55 -0.91
C ILE A 124 -8.70 -7.20 -1.39
N SER A 125 -9.21 -6.69 -2.51
CA SER A 125 -8.86 -5.36 -2.99
C SER A 125 -10.03 -4.67 -3.69
N ASP A 126 -9.81 -3.43 -4.17
CA ASP A 126 -10.65 -2.85 -5.22
C ASP A 126 -10.72 -3.80 -6.44
N MET A 127 -11.71 -3.58 -7.30
CA MET A 127 -11.97 -4.31 -8.54
C MET A 127 -10.96 -3.99 -9.65
N ALA A 128 -10.13 -2.96 -9.49
CA ALA A 128 -9.06 -2.67 -10.46
C ALA A 128 -7.96 -3.75 -10.42
N GLU A 129 -7.65 -4.35 -11.56
CA GLU A 129 -6.62 -5.41 -11.70
C GLU A 129 -5.23 -4.99 -11.20
N ALA A 130 -4.92 -3.70 -11.26
CA ALA A 130 -3.64 -3.14 -10.85
C ALA A 130 -3.25 -3.53 -9.41
N PHE A 131 -4.21 -3.65 -8.49
CA PHE A 131 -3.96 -4.06 -7.09
C PHE A 131 -3.44 -5.49 -7.00
N PHE A 132 -4.11 -6.41 -7.68
CA PHE A 132 -3.73 -7.81 -7.68
C PHE A 132 -2.42 -8.05 -8.46
N ASN A 133 -2.30 -7.44 -9.63
CA ASN A 133 -1.09 -7.53 -10.46
C ASN A 133 0.15 -7.03 -9.72
N ALA A 134 0.04 -5.91 -8.99
CA ALA A 134 1.14 -5.40 -8.18
C ALA A 134 1.53 -6.34 -7.05
N TRP A 135 0.54 -6.94 -6.37
CA TRP A 135 0.77 -7.88 -5.27
C TRP A 135 1.55 -9.12 -5.73
N ILE A 136 1.07 -9.82 -6.75
CA ILE A 136 1.66 -11.10 -7.20
C ILE A 136 3.03 -10.95 -7.86
N LYS A 137 3.48 -9.72 -8.14
CA LYS A 137 4.84 -9.45 -8.63
C LYS A 137 5.89 -9.49 -7.52
N THR A 138 5.48 -9.31 -6.27
CA THR A 138 6.39 -9.16 -5.13
C THR A 138 6.10 -10.16 -4.00
N HIS A 139 4.87 -10.67 -3.93
CA HIS A 139 4.40 -11.63 -2.94
C HIS A 139 3.85 -12.88 -3.61
N SER A 140 3.52 -13.89 -2.81
CA SER A 140 2.93 -15.12 -3.34
C SER A 140 1.51 -14.89 -3.83
N GLU A 141 1.13 -15.62 -4.87
CA GLU A 141 -0.25 -15.68 -5.31
C GLU A 141 -1.14 -16.25 -4.19
N PRO A 142 -2.25 -15.56 -3.85
CA PRO A 142 -3.19 -16.04 -2.84
C PRO A 142 -4.04 -17.20 -3.36
N GLU A 143 -4.57 -18.01 -2.45
CA GLU A 143 -5.52 -19.09 -2.81
C GLU A 143 -6.86 -18.52 -3.30
N LEU A 144 -7.30 -17.40 -2.71
CA LEU A 144 -8.55 -16.74 -3.03
C LEU A 144 -8.33 -15.25 -3.26
N ARG A 145 -8.79 -14.76 -4.41
CA ARG A 145 -8.90 -13.33 -4.72
C ARG A 145 -10.37 -12.92 -4.61
N LEU A 146 -10.65 -11.92 -3.78
CA LEU A 146 -11.98 -11.35 -3.58
C LEU A 146 -11.96 -9.84 -3.85
N PHE A 147 -13.12 -9.29 -4.18
CA PHE A 147 -13.30 -7.85 -4.29
C PHE A 147 -13.89 -7.26 -3.01
N CYS A 148 -13.53 -6.01 -2.73
CA CYS A 148 -14.08 -5.23 -1.65
C CYS A 148 -15.61 -5.13 -1.82
N SER A 149 -16.34 -5.53 -0.78
CA SER A 149 -17.81 -5.59 -0.79
C SER A 149 -18.46 -4.23 -1.06
N TRP A 150 -17.81 -3.14 -0.63
CA TRP A 150 -18.28 -1.78 -0.92
C TRP A 150 -18.23 -1.47 -2.42
N HIS A 151 -17.14 -1.83 -3.10
CA HIS A 151 -16.97 -1.62 -4.55
C HIS A 151 -17.96 -2.48 -5.34
N VAL A 152 -18.10 -3.76 -4.97
CA VAL A 152 -19.10 -4.66 -5.56
C VAL A 152 -20.52 -4.09 -5.39
N GLY A 153 -20.89 -3.70 -4.18
CA GLY A 153 -22.20 -3.11 -3.92
C GLY A 153 -22.42 -1.79 -4.67
N ARG A 154 -21.38 -0.98 -4.87
CA ARG A 154 -21.44 0.25 -5.67
C ARG A 154 -21.63 -0.04 -7.16
N ALA A 155 -20.93 -1.05 -7.69
CA ALA A 155 -21.04 -1.49 -9.08
C ALA A 155 -22.45 -2.01 -9.38
N TRP A 156 -22.98 -2.88 -8.51
CA TRP A 156 -24.36 -3.37 -8.61
C TRP A 156 -25.40 -2.24 -8.58
N ARG A 157 -25.26 -1.26 -7.68
CA ARG A 157 -26.16 -0.09 -7.65
C ARG A 157 -26.10 0.76 -8.93
N LYS A 158 -25.00 0.68 -9.67
CA LYS A 158 -24.78 1.40 -10.92
C LYS A 158 -25.07 0.55 -12.17
N ASN A 159 -25.42 -0.74 -12.01
CA ASN A 159 -25.56 -1.71 -13.10
C ASN A 159 -24.33 -1.77 -14.03
N VAL A 160 -23.13 -1.72 -13.43
CA VAL A 160 -21.84 -1.87 -14.12
C VAL A 160 -21.04 -3.01 -13.51
#